data_AF-A0A1E3H304-F1
#
_entry.id   AF-A0A1E3H304-F1
#
_cell.length_a   1.000
_cell.length_b   1.000
_cell.length_c   1.000
_cell.angle_alpha   90.00
_cell.angle_beta   90.00
_cell.angle_gamma   90.00
#
_symmetry.space_group_name_H-M   'P 1'
#
loop_
_entity.id
_entity.type
_entity.pdbx_description
1 polymer ?
#
loop_
_entity_poly.entity_id
_entity_poly.type
_entity_poly.pdbx_seq_one_letter_code
_entity_poly.pdbx_strand_id
1 'polypeptide(L)'
;MRARPVEARPRVGDDGRPVFAARVAAFDASGIGPEPAPFAATLADDWLFSFFRTVEDNAVSDAGLDIDPAENARLGAILAVLKSPVDGPSAD
;
A
#
# COMPACT_ATOMS: atom_id res chain seq x y z
N MET A 1 7.11 -1.30 2.71
CA MET A 1 6.05 -2.18 2.16
C MET A 1 6.69 -3.22 1.24
N ARG A 2 6.53 -4.52 1.51
CA ARG A 2 6.93 -5.58 0.56
C ARG A 2 5.75 -5.87 -0.37
N ALA A 3 6.03 -6.13 -1.66
CA ALA A 3 5.01 -6.55 -2.62
C ALA A 3 4.43 -7.92 -2.23
N ARG A 4 3.11 -8.12 -2.41
CA ARG A 4 2.45 -9.40 -2.15
C ARG A 4 2.84 -10.47 -3.19
N PRO A 5 3.00 -11.75 -2.78
CA PRO A 5 3.09 -12.88 -3.70
C PRO A 5 1.89 -12.90 -4.67
N VAL A 6 2.09 -13.37 -5.91
CA VAL A 6 1.09 -13.30 -6.99
C VAL A 6 -0.24 -13.94 -6.57
N GLU A 7 -0.17 -15.03 -5.82
CA GLU A 7 -1.30 -15.84 -5.36
C GLU A 7 -2.14 -15.10 -4.32
N ALA A 8 -1.52 -14.17 -3.59
CA ALA A 8 -2.16 -13.36 -2.55
C ALA A 8 -2.61 -11.98 -3.07
N ARG A 9 -2.46 -11.71 -4.37
CA ARG A 9 -2.89 -10.45 -4.97
C ARG A 9 -4.40 -10.46 -5.23
N PRO A 10 -5.04 -9.28 -5.15
CA PRO A 10 -6.38 -9.08 -5.68
C PRO A 10 -6.48 -9.53 -7.14
N ARG A 11 -7.65 -10.00 -7.55
CA ARG A 11 -7.94 -10.45 -8.92
C ARG A 11 -8.93 -9.52 -9.60
N VAL A 12 -8.79 -9.34 -10.91
CA VAL A 12 -9.54 -8.40 -11.75
C VAL A 12 -10.15 -9.15 -12.92
N GLY A 13 -11.35 -8.74 -13.34
CA GLY A 13 -12.05 -9.29 -14.50
C GLY A 13 -12.64 -10.68 -14.24
N ASP A 14 -13.42 -11.15 -15.21
CA ASP A 14 -14.10 -12.45 -15.14
C ASP A 14 -13.13 -13.63 -15.23
N ASP A 15 -11.96 -13.42 -15.84
CA ASP A 15 -10.86 -14.38 -15.93
C ASP A 15 -10.07 -14.52 -14.62
N GLY A 16 -10.33 -13.65 -13.64
CA GLY A 16 -9.70 -13.69 -12.33
C GLY A 16 -8.19 -13.45 -12.38
N ARG A 17 -7.71 -12.64 -13.31
CA ARG A 17 -6.27 -12.32 -13.44
C ARG A 17 -5.76 -11.57 -12.19
N PRO A 18 -4.61 -11.93 -11.61
CA PRO A 18 -4.04 -11.16 -10.50
C PRO A 18 -3.61 -9.76 -10.95
N VAL A 19 -3.80 -8.76 -10.09
CA VAL A 19 -3.31 -7.39 -10.34
C VAL A 19 -1.80 -7.37 -10.54
N PHE A 20 -1.34 -6.51 -11.46
CA PHE A 20 0.05 -6.35 -11.84
C PHE A 20 0.69 -7.68 -12.28
N ALA A 21 -0.07 -8.51 -12.99
CA ALA A 21 0.45 -9.72 -13.62
C ALA A 21 1.62 -9.35 -14.53
N ALA A 22 2.72 -10.09 -14.39
CA ALA A 22 3.86 -9.91 -15.27
C ALA A 22 3.46 -10.25 -16.72
N ARG A 23 3.97 -9.47 -17.67
CA ARG A 23 3.84 -9.82 -19.09
C ARG A 23 4.71 -11.04 -19.37
N VAL A 24 4.19 -11.97 -20.18
CA VAL A 24 4.96 -13.10 -20.67
C VAL A 24 6.07 -12.57 -21.56
N ALA A 25 7.32 -12.88 -21.22
CA ALA A 25 8.45 -12.61 -22.10
C ALA A 25 8.42 -13.61 -23.26
N ALA A 26 8.39 -13.11 -24.49
CA ALA A 26 8.51 -13.89 -25.70
C ALA A 26 9.69 -13.36 -26.52
N PHE A 27 10.46 -14.26 -27.12
CA PHE A 27 11.58 -13.92 -28.02
C PHE A 27 11.20 -14.07 -29.50
N ASP A 28 9.90 -14.13 -29.77
CA ASP A 28 9.31 -14.18 -31.09
C ASP A 28 8.22 -13.10 -31.22
N ALA A 29 7.54 -13.06 -32.37
CA ALA A 29 6.47 -12.10 -32.64
C ALA A 29 5.07 -12.59 -32.17
N SER A 30 4.97 -13.69 -31.41
CA SER A 30 3.67 -14.33 -31.13
C SER A 30 2.71 -13.45 -30.32
N GLY A 31 3.23 -12.45 -29.60
CA GLY A 31 2.46 -11.52 -28.76
C GLY A 31 2.12 -10.18 -29.43
N ILE A 32 2.49 -9.97 -30.70
CA ILE A 32 2.28 -8.70 -31.41
C ILE A 32 1.03 -8.83 -32.29
N GLY A 33 -0.04 -8.15 -31.90
CA GLY A 33 -1.27 -8.01 -32.68
C GLY A 33 -1.26 -6.76 -33.57
N PRO A 34 -2.27 -6.62 -34.46
CA PRO A 34 -2.46 -5.41 -35.27
C PRO A 34 -2.80 -4.19 -34.41
N GLU A 35 -3.42 -4.41 -33.25
CA GLU A 35 -3.76 -3.37 -32.29
C GLU A 35 -2.84 -3.41 -31.06
N PRO A 36 -2.46 -2.26 -30.49
CA PRO A 36 -1.70 -2.21 -29.26
C PRO A 36 -2.52 -2.74 -28.09
N ALA A 37 -1.87 -3.44 -27.16
CA ALA A 37 -2.49 -3.87 -25.92
C ALA A 37 -2.97 -2.65 -25.10
N PRO A 38 -4.14 -2.71 -24.44
CA PRO A 38 -4.76 -1.57 -23.75
C PRO A 38 -4.11 -1.29 -22.38
N PHE A 39 -2.79 -1.06 -22.35
CA PHE A 39 -1.99 -0.96 -21.13
C PHE A 39 -2.55 0.03 -20.10
N ALA A 40 -2.98 1.22 -20.55
CA ALA A 40 -3.47 2.25 -19.64
C ALA A 40 -4.75 1.81 -18.92
N ALA A 41 -5.68 1.16 -19.63
CA ALA A 41 -6.90 0.64 -19.03
C ALA A 41 -6.58 -0.49 -18.04
N THR A 42 -5.74 -1.45 -18.44
CA THR A 42 -5.30 -2.55 -17.56
C THR A 42 -4.62 -2.03 -16.30
N LEU A 43 -3.77 -1.01 -16.42
CA LEU A 43 -3.09 -0.41 -15.28
C LEU A 43 -4.06 0.30 -14.33
N ALA A 44 -5.04 1.03 -14.89
CA ALA A 44 -6.06 1.72 -14.10
C ALA A 44 -6.91 0.72 -13.30
N ASP A 45 -7.35 -0.37 -13.94
CA ASP A 45 -8.10 -1.44 -13.27
C ASP A 45 -7.25 -2.07 -12.16
N ASP A 46 -6.02 -2.49 -12.48
CA ASP A 46 -5.13 -3.12 -11.50
C ASP A 46 -4.91 -2.23 -10.27
N TRP A 47 -4.74 -0.93 -10.49
CA TRP A 47 -4.55 0.05 -9.42
C TRP A 47 -5.82 0.21 -8.57
N LEU A 48 -6.99 0.36 -9.21
CA LEU A 48 -8.26 0.55 -8.51
C LEU A 48 -8.60 -0.65 -7.62
N PHE A 49 -8.52 -1.87 -8.16
CA PHE A 49 -8.79 -3.09 -7.41
C PHE A 49 -7.77 -3.31 -6.28
N SER A 50 -6.49 -3.04 -6.55
CA SER A 50 -5.44 -3.13 -5.52
C SER A 50 -5.64 -2.13 -4.39
N PHE A 51 -6.01 -0.89 -4.73
CA PHE A 51 -6.28 0.16 -3.74
C PHE A 51 -7.50 -0.19 -2.90
N PHE A 52 -8.62 -0.57 -3.53
CA PHE A 52 -9.84 -0.96 -2.84
C PHE A 52 -9.59 -2.08 -1.83
N ARG A 53 -8.89 -3.15 -2.25
CA ARG A 53 -8.56 -4.24 -1.34
C ARG A 53 -7.64 -3.80 -0.20
N THR A 54 -6.71 -2.89 -0.46
CA THR A 54 -5.84 -2.35 0.60
C THR A 54 -6.65 -1.57 1.64
N VAL A 55 -7.62 -0.78 1.20
CA VAL A 55 -8.51 -0.04 2.11
C VAL A 55 -9.42 -0.98 2.88
N GLU A 56 -10.00 -1.99 2.22
CA GLU A 56 -10.83 -3.02 2.83
C GLU A 56 -10.03 -3.81 3.89
N ASP A 57 -8.85 -4.31 3.53
CA ASP A 57 -7.96 -5.02 4.44
C ASP A 57 -7.61 -4.15 5.66
N ASN A 58 -7.33 -2.86 5.46
CA ASN A 58 -7.04 -1.93 6.56
C ASN A 58 -8.28 -1.66 7.44
N ALA A 59 -9.47 -1.58 6.86
CA ALA A 59 -10.71 -1.31 7.58
C ALA A 59 -11.19 -2.52 8.40
N VAL A 60 -10.94 -3.74 7.91
CA VAL A 60 -11.32 -5.00 8.58
C VAL A 60 -10.22 -5.51 9.51
N SER A 61 -8.98 -5.05 9.32
CA SER A 61 -7.83 -5.41 10.15
C SER A 61 -7.94 -4.84 11.57
N ASP A 62 -8.02 -5.73 12.56
CA ASP A 62 -7.84 -5.38 13.98
C ASP A 62 -6.44 -4.78 14.26
N ALA A 63 -5.45 -4.95 13.38
CA ALA A 63 -4.14 -4.33 13.54
C ALA A 63 -4.16 -2.78 13.39
N GLY A 64 -5.24 -2.20 12.85
CA GLY A 64 -5.50 -0.76 12.90
C GLY A 64 -6.17 -0.32 14.21
N LEU A 65 -6.69 -1.28 14.99
CA LEU A 65 -7.32 -1.11 16.30
C LEU A 65 -6.40 -1.51 17.46
N ASP A 66 -5.19 -2.03 17.19
CA ASP A 66 -4.12 -2.25 18.16
C ASP A 66 -3.50 -0.90 18.59
N ILE A 67 -4.35 -0.03 19.10
CA ILE A 67 -3.96 1.16 19.85
C ILE A 67 -3.52 0.64 21.21
N ASP A 68 -2.20 0.48 21.42
CA ASP A 68 -1.67 0.29 22.77
C ASP A 68 -1.77 1.63 23.52
N PRO A 69 -2.72 1.80 24.46
CA PRO A 69 -2.90 3.06 25.15
C PRO A 69 -1.70 3.37 26.07
N ALA A 70 -0.99 2.35 26.55
CA ALA A 70 0.18 2.50 27.40
C ALA A 70 1.40 2.99 26.58
N GLU A 71 1.58 2.48 25.36
CA GLU A 71 2.63 2.96 24.46
C GLU A 71 2.36 4.40 24.00
N ASN A 72 1.12 4.72 23.65
CA ASN A 72 0.71 6.09 23.31
C ASN A 72 0.87 7.06 24.49
N ALA A 73 0.61 6.63 25.72
CA ALA A 73 0.86 7.44 26.91
C ALA A 73 2.36 7.71 27.11
N ARG A 74 3.24 6.72 26.87
CA ARG A 74 4.70 6.90 26.92
C ARG A 74 5.19 7.86 25.85
N LEU A 75 4.72 7.72 24.61
CA LEU A 75 5.00 8.66 23.53
C LEU A 75 4.55 10.09 23.88
N GLY A 76 3.37 10.24 24.48
CA GLY A 76 2.86 11.53 24.96
C GLY A 76 3.79 12.18 26.00
N ALA A 77 4.31 11.43 26.95
CA ALA A 77 5.25 11.94 27.97
C ALA A 77 6.57 12.41 27.35
N ILE A 78 7.11 11.65 26.40
CA ILE A 78 8.34 12.02 25.67
C ILE A 78 8.12 13.32 24.89
N LEU A 79 7.00 13.41 24.16
CA LEU A 79 6.67 14.61 23.39
C LEU A 79 6.40 15.83 24.29
N ALA A 80 5.88 15.65 25.49
CA ALA A 80 5.71 16.74 26.46
C ALA A 80 7.07 17.32 26.88
N VAL A 81 8.05 16.46 27.19
CA VAL A 81 9.42 16.87 27.53
C VAL A 81 10.10 17.60 26.37
N LEU A 82 9.91 17.13 25.14
CA LEU A 82 10.49 17.76 23.94
C LEU A 82 9.82 19.07 23.54
N LYS A 83 8.55 19.27 23.91
CA LYS A 83 7.78 20.49 23.63
C LYS A 83 7.86 21.52 24.75
N SER A 84 8.23 21.11 25.96
CA SER A 84 8.67 22.06 26.97
C SER A 84 9.84 22.83 26.37
N PRO A 85 9.82 24.18 26.40
CA PRO A 85 10.98 24.95 26.02
C PRO A 85 12.14 24.39 26.82
N VAL A 86 13.25 24.08 26.17
CA VAL A 86 14.51 24.06 26.90
C VAL A 86 14.61 25.46 27.46
N ASP A 87 14.37 25.63 28.76
CA ASP A 87 14.71 26.84 29.49
C ASP A 87 16.23 26.96 29.37
N GLY A 88 16.67 27.56 28.27
CA GLY A 88 18.01 28.07 28.12
C GLY A 88 18.21 29.09 29.24
N PRO A 89 19.39 29.14 29.86
CA PRO A 89 19.63 30.00 31.01
C PRO A 89 19.20 31.43 30.69
N SER A 90 18.37 32.00 31.56
CA SER A 90 18.01 33.41 31.56
C SER A 90 19.30 34.23 31.48
N ALA A 91 19.48 34.96 30.38
CA ALA A 91 20.47 36.02 30.32
C ALA A 91 19.82 37.26 30.94
N ASP A 92 20.24 37.56 32.17
CA ASP A 92 20.13 38.80 32.95
C ASP A 92 18.94 39.75 32.71
#